data_AF-A0A969HWU0-F1
#
_entry.id   AF-A0A969HWU0-F1
#
_cell.length_a   1.000
_cell.length_b   1.000
_cell.length_c   1.000
_cell.angle_alpha   90.00
_cell.angle_beta   90.00
_cell.angle_gamma   90.00
#
_symmetry.space_group_name_H-M   'P 1'
#
loop_
_entity.id
_entity.type
_entity.pdbx_description
1 polymer ?
#
loop_
_entity_poly.entity_id
_entity_poly.type
_entity_poly.pdbx_seq_one_letter_code
_entity_poly.pdbx_strand_id
1 'polypeptide(L)'
;MLVADAQAADKFADDALVGARSQAEAITKLRAQVDKARQLATAEVQKVVNFVGVHGDDIGPVGRKQVEAVQMGVQRAYDMLQQSEHVEDMERRALLEQAYAAYQQLQTAAAGAYQTAQADFQRLEQLRRELNNELAQARAALDAARNAVNQYRGLGGKTVTATAARIDVARKRFDRIRLPIRGEAQIKRTIAEAQAIETEAQTVLRELQTAISHEQQRRAGDFVTGMVVGSIVSGRSSNRGWGGSSHWGGGSSGGAGRSSGGAGEDQRIHMVSVSRFMAPCFGWFFGSARRQFRSRRHRAERCFFAAVGFLSLL
;
A
#
# COMPACT_ATOMS: atom_id res chain seq x y z
N MET A 1 -80.79 8.64 -14.80
CA MET A 1 -79.68 7.91 -14.15
C MET A 1 -78.43 7.87 -15.03
N LEU A 2 -78.51 7.45 -16.29
CA LEU A 2 -77.36 7.36 -17.21
C LEU A 2 -76.40 8.58 -17.25
N VAL A 3 -76.91 9.81 -17.20
CA VAL A 3 -76.07 11.02 -17.26
C VAL A 3 -75.25 11.22 -15.97
N ALA A 4 -75.81 10.87 -14.81
CA ALA A 4 -75.10 10.98 -13.53
C ALA A 4 -74.01 9.89 -13.41
N ASP A 5 -74.29 8.68 -13.90
CA ASP A 5 -73.32 7.58 -13.93
C ASP A 5 -72.16 7.87 -14.89
N ALA A 6 -72.45 8.49 -16.04
CA ALA A 6 -71.42 8.93 -16.99
C ALA A 6 -70.52 10.05 -16.41
N GLN A 7 -71.11 11.05 -15.74
CA GLN A 7 -70.34 12.11 -15.09
C GLN A 7 -69.48 11.62 -13.92
N ALA A 8 -69.94 10.59 -13.21
CA ALA A 8 -69.14 9.94 -12.18
C ALA A 8 -67.94 9.18 -12.79
N ALA A 9 -68.17 8.45 -13.89
CA ALA A 9 -67.11 7.75 -14.61
C ALA A 9 -66.04 8.71 -15.17
N ASP A 10 -66.44 9.85 -15.74
CA ASP A 10 -65.52 10.87 -16.24
C ASP A 10 -64.63 11.43 -15.13
N LYS A 11 -65.20 11.74 -13.95
CA LYS A 11 -64.42 12.20 -12.79
C LYS A 11 -63.41 11.15 -12.31
N PHE A 12 -63.81 9.87 -12.26
CA PHE A 12 -62.88 8.79 -11.90
C PHE A 12 -61.74 8.65 -12.92
N ALA A 13 -62.02 8.83 -14.21
CA ALA A 13 -61.00 8.79 -15.25
C ALA A 13 -60.01 9.97 -15.14
N ASP A 14 -60.51 11.18 -14.88
CA ASP A 14 -59.68 12.37 -14.67
C ASP A 14 -58.78 12.23 -13.44
N ASP A 15 -59.34 11.77 -12.32
CA ASP A 15 -58.56 11.52 -11.09
C ASP A 15 -57.49 10.44 -11.30
N ALA A 16 -57.81 9.37 -12.03
CA ALA A 16 -56.85 8.33 -12.40
C ALA A 16 -55.71 8.85 -13.30
N LEU A 17 -56.02 9.74 -14.26
CA LEU A 17 -55.03 10.35 -15.15
C LEU A 17 -54.09 11.30 -14.39
N VAL A 18 -54.62 12.10 -13.46
CA VAL A 18 -53.80 12.98 -12.60
C VAL A 18 -52.88 12.14 -11.71
N GLY A 19 -53.42 11.08 -11.10
CA GLY A 19 -52.64 10.11 -10.32
C GLY A 19 -51.49 9.49 -11.13
N ALA A 20 -51.78 8.99 -12.34
CA ALA A 20 -50.78 8.38 -13.21
C ALA A 20 -49.66 9.35 -13.62
N ARG A 21 -49.99 10.62 -13.92
CA ARG A 21 -48.99 11.66 -14.23
C ARG A 21 -48.05 11.92 -13.06
N SER A 22 -48.60 12.03 -11.85
CA SER A 22 -47.79 12.25 -10.63
C SER A 22 -46.81 11.10 -10.36
N GLN A 23 -47.22 9.86 -10.61
CA GLN A 23 -46.37 8.67 -10.46
C GLN A 23 -45.26 8.64 -11.53
N ALA A 24 -45.58 8.94 -12.78
CA ALA A 24 -44.60 9.01 -13.86
C ALA A 24 -43.52 10.07 -13.59
N GLU A 25 -43.91 11.25 -13.08
CA GLU A 25 -42.96 12.28 -12.64
C GLU A 25 -42.08 11.82 -11.48
N ALA A 26 -42.66 11.14 -10.49
CA ALA A 26 -41.93 10.61 -9.35
C ALA A 26 -40.87 9.58 -9.78
N ILE A 27 -41.23 8.64 -10.67
CA ILE A 27 -40.30 7.66 -11.24
C ILE A 27 -39.19 8.35 -12.03
N THR A 28 -39.53 9.37 -12.84
CA THR A 28 -38.54 10.14 -13.62
C THR A 28 -37.53 10.84 -12.71
N LYS A 29 -38.00 11.47 -11.63
CA LYS A 29 -37.12 12.09 -10.61
C LYS A 29 -36.22 11.06 -9.94
N LEU A 30 -36.77 9.90 -9.56
CA LEU A 30 -36.01 8.82 -8.94
C LEU A 30 -34.93 8.26 -9.87
N ARG A 31 -35.22 8.07 -11.16
CA ARG A 31 -34.23 7.68 -12.17
C ARG A 31 -33.07 8.68 -12.24
N ALA A 32 -33.37 9.98 -12.28
CA ALA A 32 -32.34 11.01 -12.29
C ALA A 32 -31.48 10.99 -11.00
N GLN A 33 -32.09 10.70 -9.84
CA GLN A 33 -31.35 10.52 -8.59
C GLN A 33 -30.45 9.28 -8.60
N VAL A 34 -30.95 8.16 -9.11
CA VAL A 34 -30.17 6.92 -9.31
C VAL A 34 -28.99 7.16 -10.25
N ASP A 35 -29.21 7.87 -11.37
CA ASP A 35 -28.14 8.21 -12.32
C ASP A 35 -27.04 9.05 -11.68
N LYS A 36 -27.43 10.06 -10.90
CA LYS A 36 -26.48 10.88 -10.15
C LYS A 36 -25.72 10.06 -9.11
N ALA A 37 -26.41 9.23 -8.33
CA ALA A 37 -25.79 8.36 -7.33
C ALA A 37 -24.82 7.35 -7.98
N ARG A 38 -25.20 6.77 -9.12
CA ARG A 38 -24.35 5.90 -9.93
C ARG A 38 -23.06 6.60 -10.34
N GLN A 39 -23.15 7.80 -10.92
CA GLN A 39 -21.96 8.54 -11.34
C GLN A 39 -20.99 8.82 -10.17
N LEU A 40 -21.52 9.24 -9.02
CA LEU A 40 -20.72 9.49 -7.81
C LEU A 40 -20.07 8.21 -7.28
N ALA A 41 -20.85 7.13 -7.16
CA ALA A 41 -20.35 5.85 -6.69
C ALA A 41 -19.28 5.27 -7.63
N THR A 42 -19.50 5.32 -8.95
CA THR A 42 -18.51 4.89 -9.95
C THR A 42 -17.22 5.70 -9.85
N ALA A 43 -17.31 7.02 -9.64
CA ALA A 43 -16.13 7.85 -9.44
C ALA A 43 -15.31 7.43 -8.20
N GLU A 44 -15.97 7.16 -7.07
CA GLU A 44 -15.28 6.67 -5.85
C GLU A 44 -14.68 5.28 -6.04
N VAL A 45 -15.42 4.36 -6.66
CA VAL A 45 -14.92 3.02 -6.99
C VAL A 45 -13.68 3.10 -7.88
N GLN A 46 -13.69 3.98 -8.89
CA GLN A 46 -12.55 4.14 -9.79
C GLN A 46 -11.31 4.64 -9.05
N LYS A 47 -11.46 5.52 -8.05
CA LYS A 47 -10.33 5.93 -7.19
C LYS A 47 -9.73 4.73 -6.46
N VAL A 48 -10.56 3.89 -5.86
CA VAL A 48 -10.13 2.67 -5.16
C VAL A 48 -9.40 1.73 -6.11
N VAL A 49 -9.99 1.45 -7.28
CA VAL A 49 -9.40 0.56 -8.30
C VAL A 49 -8.07 1.10 -8.82
N ASN A 50 -7.98 2.40 -9.12
CA ASN A 50 -6.74 3.02 -9.58
C ASN A 50 -5.65 2.94 -8.50
N PHE A 51 -6.00 3.28 -7.25
CA PHE A 51 -5.06 3.24 -6.13
C PHE A 51 -4.52 1.83 -5.89
N VAL A 52 -5.40 0.83 -5.85
CA VAL A 52 -5.03 -0.58 -5.68
C VAL A 52 -4.29 -1.12 -6.90
N GLY A 53 -4.60 -0.64 -8.11
CA GLY A 53 -3.87 -1.02 -9.32
C GLY A 53 -2.40 -0.61 -9.29
N VAL A 54 -2.10 0.56 -8.70
CA VAL A 54 -0.73 1.07 -8.55
C VAL A 54 -0.04 0.49 -7.31
N HIS A 55 -0.77 0.31 -6.21
CA HIS A 55 -0.22 -0.06 -4.90
C HIS A 55 -0.64 -1.45 -4.41
N GLY A 56 -1.07 -2.35 -5.30
CA GLY A 56 -1.75 -3.60 -4.91
C GLY A 56 -0.96 -4.51 -3.98
N ASP A 57 0.36 -4.56 -4.15
CA ASP A 57 1.27 -5.33 -3.29
C ASP A 57 1.39 -4.75 -1.87
N ASP A 58 1.05 -3.47 -1.72
CA ASP A 58 1.15 -2.71 -0.47
C ASP A 58 -0.18 -2.66 0.29
N ILE A 59 -1.23 -3.30 -0.23
CA ILE A 59 -2.53 -3.34 0.43
C ILE A 59 -2.64 -4.58 1.32
N GLY A 60 -3.05 -4.36 2.57
CA GLY A 60 -3.30 -5.43 3.52
C GLY A 60 -4.42 -6.37 3.07
N PRO A 61 -4.57 -7.54 3.73
CA PRO A 61 -5.64 -8.48 3.41
C PRO A 61 -7.03 -7.88 3.70
N VAL A 62 -7.15 -7.00 4.70
CA VAL A 62 -8.40 -6.31 5.05
C VAL A 62 -8.80 -5.34 3.93
N GLY A 63 -7.89 -4.46 3.52
CA GLY A 63 -8.14 -3.53 2.41
C GLY A 63 -8.50 -4.26 1.12
N ARG A 64 -7.82 -5.36 0.78
CA ARG A 64 -8.15 -6.18 -0.40
C ARG A 64 -9.56 -6.76 -0.36
N LYS A 65 -10.00 -7.30 0.78
CA LYS A 65 -11.37 -7.81 0.95
C LYS A 65 -12.42 -6.71 0.80
N GLN A 66 -12.15 -5.51 1.31
CA GLN A 66 -13.06 -4.38 1.15
C GLN A 66 -13.16 -3.93 -0.31
N VAL A 67 -12.04 -3.89 -1.03
CA VAL A 67 -12.01 -3.57 -2.48
C VAL A 67 -12.82 -4.60 -3.27
N GLU A 68 -12.65 -5.89 -2.99
CA GLU A 68 -13.43 -6.97 -3.62
C GLU A 68 -14.94 -6.82 -3.32
N ALA A 69 -15.31 -6.51 -2.07
CA ALA A 69 -16.70 -6.26 -1.69
C ALA A 69 -17.30 -5.07 -2.44
N VAL A 70 -16.53 -3.98 -2.62
CA VAL A 70 -16.92 -2.81 -3.41
C VAL A 70 -17.14 -3.20 -4.88
N GLN A 71 -16.24 -3.97 -5.48
CA GLN A 71 -16.38 -4.45 -6.87
C GLN A 71 -17.62 -5.32 -7.06
N MET A 72 -17.90 -6.25 -6.15
CA MET A 72 -19.13 -7.05 -6.18
C MET A 72 -20.39 -6.18 -5.98
N GLY A 73 -20.30 -5.15 -5.14
CA GLY A 73 -21.38 -4.19 -4.91
C GLY A 73 -21.76 -3.40 -6.17
N VAL A 74 -20.77 -3.01 -6.98
CA VAL A 74 -21.00 -2.36 -8.29
C VAL A 74 -21.86 -3.25 -9.18
N GLN A 75 -21.48 -4.52 -9.34
CA GLN A 75 -22.20 -5.45 -10.21
C GLN A 75 -23.65 -5.62 -9.75
N ARG A 76 -23.86 -5.81 -8.44
CA ARG A 76 -25.20 -5.95 -7.88
C ARG A 76 -26.08 -4.70 -8.10
N ALA A 77 -25.54 -3.51 -7.88
CA ALA A 77 -26.27 -2.26 -8.09
C ALA A 77 -26.61 -2.04 -9.56
N TYR A 78 -25.73 -2.45 -10.47
CA TYR A 78 -25.97 -2.44 -11.92
C TYR A 78 -27.09 -3.40 -12.31
N ASP A 79 -27.05 -4.64 -11.81
CA ASP A 79 -28.07 -5.66 -12.11
C ASP A 79 -29.47 -5.22 -11.64
N MET A 80 -29.58 -4.61 -10.45
CA MET A 80 -30.84 -4.05 -9.93
C MET A 80 -31.39 -2.93 -10.83
N LEU A 81 -30.51 -2.03 -11.28
CA LEU A 81 -30.90 -0.95 -12.19
C LEU A 81 -31.40 -1.51 -13.53
N GLN A 82 -30.70 -2.50 -14.09
CA GLN A 82 -31.12 -3.16 -15.34
C GLN A 82 -32.46 -3.91 -15.18
N GLN A 83 -32.69 -4.60 -14.07
CA GLN A 83 -33.97 -5.26 -13.80
C GLN A 83 -35.13 -4.26 -13.76
N SER A 84 -34.89 -3.04 -13.23
CA SER A 84 -35.92 -2.00 -13.16
C SER A 84 -36.45 -1.54 -14.53
N GLU A 85 -35.68 -1.76 -15.60
CA GLU A 85 -36.05 -1.39 -16.97
C GLU A 85 -37.07 -2.36 -17.58
N HIS A 86 -37.21 -3.57 -17.01
CA HIS A 86 -38.02 -4.66 -17.56
C HIS A 86 -39.33 -4.93 -16.80
N VAL A 87 -39.60 -4.22 -15.71
CA VAL A 87 -40.78 -4.43 -14.85
C VAL A 87 -41.79 -3.28 -14.93
N GLU A 88 -43.00 -3.54 -14.42
CA GLU A 88 -44.12 -2.58 -14.33
C GLU A 88 -43.89 -1.50 -13.26
N ASP A 89 -44.71 -0.43 -13.26
CA ASP A 89 -44.38 0.83 -12.58
C ASP A 89 -44.21 0.75 -11.05
N MET A 90 -44.98 -0.09 -10.36
CA MET A 90 -44.83 -0.27 -8.90
C MET A 90 -43.55 -1.03 -8.54
N GLU A 91 -43.27 -2.14 -9.23
CA GLU A 91 -42.06 -2.94 -9.02
C GLU A 91 -40.81 -2.18 -9.47
N ARG A 92 -40.92 -1.44 -10.58
CA ARG A 92 -39.89 -0.53 -11.09
C ARG A 92 -39.48 0.48 -10.04
N ARG A 93 -40.45 1.14 -9.39
CA ARG A 93 -40.17 2.09 -8.33
C ARG A 93 -39.40 1.43 -7.19
N ALA A 94 -39.83 0.26 -6.72
CA ALA A 94 -39.15 -0.47 -5.66
C ALA A 94 -37.70 -0.85 -6.05
N LEU A 95 -37.47 -1.33 -7.27
CA LEU A 95 -36.12 -1.65 -7.77
C LEU A 95 -35.25 -0.40 -7.91
N LEU A 96 -35.80 0.74 -8.36
CA LEU A 96 -35.07 2.00 -8.43
C LEU A 96 -34.70 2.53 -7.05
N GLU A 97 -35.58 2.42 -6.05
CA GLU A 97 -35.29 2.79 -4.66
C GLU A 97 -34.19 1.89 -4.07
N GLN A 98 -34.23 0.58 -4.34
CA GLN A 98 -33.17 -0.37 -3.96
C GLN A 98 -31.84 -0.06 -4.65
N ALA A 99 -31.85 0.21 -5.96
CA ALA A 99 -30.66 0.58 -6.71
C ALA A 99 -30.05 1.90 -6.19
N TYR A 100 -30.89 2.89 -5.88
CA TYR A 100 -30.44 4.15 -5.28
C TYR A 100 -29.73 3.91 -3.95
N ALA A 101 -30.36 3.14 -3.04
CA ALA A 101 -29.76 2.79 -1.75
C ALA A 101 -28.44 2.00 -1.93
N ALA A 102 -28.39 1.08 -2.90
CA ALA A 102 -27.19 0.31 -3.21
C ALA A 102 -26.03 1.21 -3.68
N TYR A 103 -26.29 2.21 -4.55
CA TYR A 103 -25.27 3.16 -4.98
C TYR A 103 -24.79 4.07 -3.83
N GLN A 104 -25.68 4.50 -2.92
CA GLN A 104 -25.27 5.27 -1.73
C GLN A 104 -24.38 4.46 -0.78
N GLN A 105 -24.75 3.20 -0.53
CA GLN A 105 -23.93 2.27 0.25
C GLN A 105 -22.58 2.04 -0.41
N LEU A 106 -22.56 1.87 -1.74
CA LEU A 106 -21.36 1.68 -2.52
C LEU A 106 -20.42 2.89 -2.44
N GLN A 107 -20.96 4.11 -2.52
CA GLN A 107 -20.17 5.33 -2.33
C GLN A 107 -19.47 5.34 -0.97
N THR A 108 -20.21 5.03 0.10
CA THR A 108 -19.68 5.00 1.47
C THR A 108 -18.64 3.88 1.65
N ALA A 109 -18.93 2.69 1.12
CA ALA A 109 -18.04 1.53 1.18
C ALA A 109 -16.75 1.76 0.38
N ALA A 110 -16.83 2.38 -0.80
CA ALA A 110 -15.68 2.75 -1.62
C ALA A 110 -14.78 3.77 -0.89
N ALA A 111 -15.36 4.79 -0.27
CA ALA A 111 -14.62 5.76 0.54
C ALA A 111 -13.89 5.08 1.71
N GLY A 112 -14.57 4.19 2.45
CA GLY A 112 -13.95 3.43 3.55
C GLY A 112 -12.84 2.48 3.09
N ALA A 113 -13.04 1.80 1.94
CA ALA A 113 -12.03 0.95 1.33
C ALA A 113 -10.79 1.76 0.90
N TYR A 114 -11.00 2.93 0.31
CA TYR A 114 -9.91 3.85 -0.05
C TYR A 114 -9.11 4.29 1.18
N GLN A 115 -9.78 4.74 2.24
CA GLN A 115 -9.12 5.17 3.47
C GLN A 115 -8.30 4.03 4.12
N THR A 116 -8.85 2.82 4.14
CA THR A 116 -8.14 1.65 4.68
C THR A 116 -6.92 1.31 3.82
N ALA A 117 -7.06 1.29 2.49
CA ALA A 117 -5.96 1.04 1.57
C ALA A 117 -4.86 2.11 1.69
N GLN A 118 -5.25 3.39 1.83
CA GLN A 118 -4.33 4.50 2.03
C GLN A 118 -3.57 4.37 3.36
N ALA A 119 -4.25 3.99 4.45
CA ALA A 119 -3.62 3.77 5.75
C ALA A 119 -2.62 2.61 5.72
N ASP A 120 -2.95 1.50 5.06
CA ASP A 120 -2.04 0.37 4.86
C ASP A 120 -0.78 0.80 4.08
N PHE A 121 -0.98 1.56 3.00
CA PHE A 121 0.13 2.11 2.20
C PHE A 121 1.04 3.03 3.03
N GLN A 122 0.46 3.99 3.77
CA GLN A 122 1.23 4.90 4.63
C GLN A 122 2.01 4.15 5.72
N ARG A 123 1.43 3.10 6.31
CA ARG A 123 2.11 2.24 7.29
C ARG A 123 3.32 1.56 6.65
N LEU A 124 3.19 1.02 5.44
CA LEU A 124 4.30 0.39 4.73
C LEU A 124 5.39 1.39 4.33
N GLU A 125 5.03 2.60 3.91
CA GLU A 125 6.00 3.66 3.62
C GLU A 125 6.79 4.09 4.85
N GLN A 126 6.17 4.11 6.03
CA GLN A 126 6.89 4.32 7.29
C GLN A 126 7.90 3.19 7.56
N LEU A 127 7.46 1.94 7.42
CA LEU A 127 8.33 0.77 7.61
C LEU A 127 9.47 0.71 6.59
N ARG A 128 9.26 1.16 5.34
CA ARG A 128 10.33 1.26 4.34
C ARG A 128 11.38 2.29 4.71
N ARG A 129 10.97 3.44 5.24
CA ARG A 129 11.88 4.48 5.74
C ARG A 129 12.69 3.96 6.93
N GLU A 130 12.02 3.30 7.87
CA GLU A 130 12.68 2.63 9.01
C GLU A 130 13.70 1.60 8.52
N LEU A 131 13.31 0.69 7.62
CA LEU A 131 14.21 -0.29 7.02
C LEU A 131 15.44 0.36 6.36
N ASN A 132 15.25 1.43 5.59
CA ASN A 132 16.38 2.11 4.96
C ASN A 132 17.34 2.74 5.98
N ASN A 133 16.81 3.30 7.06
CA ASN A 133 17.63 3.84 8.16
C ASN A 133 18.42 2.72 8.85
N GLU A 134 17.76 1.61 9.16
CA GLU A 134 18.38 0.45 9.81
C GLU A 134 19.46 -0.20 8.94
N LEU A 135 19.21 -0.31 7.63
CA LEU A 135 20.23 -0.79 6.68
C LEU A 135 21.43 0.18 6.59
N ALA A 136 21.19 1.49 6.66
CA ALA A 136 22.27 2.48 6.68
C ALA A 136 23.11 2.40 7.97
N GLN A 137 22.46 2.23 9.13
CA GLN A 137 23.12 2.07 10.42
C GLN A 137 23.93 0.77 10.48
N ALA A 138 23.34 -0.36 10.07
CA ALA A 138 24.04 -1.64 9.97
C ALA A 138 25.26 -1.57 9.04
N ARG A 139 25.15 -0.88 7.90
CA ARG A 139 26.28 -0.66 6.99
C ARG A 139 27.38 0.17 7.62
N ALA A 140 27.04 1.29 8.25
CA ALA A 140 28.00 2.14 8.94
C ALA A 140 28.72 1.40 10.07
N ALA A 141 27.99 0.59 10.85
CA ALA A 141 28.55 -0.22 11.92
C ALA A 141 29.51 -1.30 11.38
N LEU A 142 29.13 -1.99 10.29
CA LEU A 142 30.01 -2.96 9.61
C LEU A 142 31.30 -2.32 9.08
N ASP A 143 31.19 -1.15 8.45
CA ASP A 143 32.35 -0.43 7.91
C ASP A 143 33.27 0.06 9.03
N ALA A 144 32.71 0.60 10.13
CA ALA A 144 33.48 0.97 11.32
C ALA A 144 34.20 -0.24 11.94
N ALA A 145 33.50 -1.36 12.12
CA ALA A 145 34.07 -2.60 12.65
C ALA A 145 35.19 -3.13 11.76
N ARG A 146 35.01 -3.09 10.43
CA ARG A 146 36.04 -3.54 9.48
C ARG A 146 37.27 -2.63 9.48
N ASN A 147 37.07 -1.32 9.59
CA ASN A 147 38.17 -0.36 9.72
C ASN A 147 38.97 -0.60 11.00
N ALA A 148 38.31 -0.86 12.13
CA ALA A 148 38.98 -1.23 13.37
C ALA A 148 39.79 -2.52 13.20
N VAL A 149 39.20 -3.60 12.65
CA VAL A 149 39.95 -4.84 12.39
C VAL A 149 41.17 -4.61 11.51
N ASN A 150 41.06 -3.80 10.46
CA ASN A 150 42.19 -3.50 9.58
C ASN A 150 43.29 -2.71 10.29
N GLN A 151 42.93 -1.75 11.14
CA GLN A 151 43.87 -0.97 11.95
C GLN A 151 44.69 -1.87 12.90
N TYR A 152 44.05 -2.88 13.47
CA TYR A 152 44.67 -3.76 14.48
C TYR A 152 45.20 -5.09 13.92
N ARG A 153 45.02 -5.35 12.62
CA ARG A 153 45.51 -6.58 11.97
C ARG A 153 47.01 -6.78 12.18
N GLY A 154 47.79 -5.69 12.22
CA GLY A 154 49.25 -5.73 12.42
C GLY A 154 49.69 -6.10 13.84
N LEU A 155 48.81 -6.01 14.84
CA LEU A 155 49.13 -6.43 16.22
C LEU A 155 49.15 -7.96 16.38
N GLY A 156 48.55 -8.69 15.44
CA GLY A 156 48.35 -10.13 15.58
C GLY A 156 47.35 -10.46 16.70
N GLY A 157 47.10 -11.75 16.91
CA GLY A 157 46.29 -12.24 18.03
C GLY A 157 44.98 -12.92 17.62
N LYS A 158 44.61 -13.94 18.40
CA LYS A 158 43.44 -14.80 18.16
C LYS A 158 42.12 -14.00 18.14
N THR A 159 42.02 -12.98 18.99
CA THR A 159 40.83 -12.12 19.09
C THR A 159 40.59 -11.32 17.80
N VAL A 160 41.64 -10.75 17.20
CA VAL A 160 41.52 -9.99 15.94
C VAL A 160 41.11 -10.90 14.78
N THR A 161 41.65 -12.13 14.72
CA THR A 161 41.24 -13.10 13.69
C THR A 161 39.81 -13.59 13.87
N ALA A 162 39.37 -13.85 15.10
CA ALA A 162 38.00 -14.30 15.38
C ALA A 162 36.96 -13.21 15.09
N THR A 163 37.25 -11.98 15.49
CA THR A 163 36.39 -10.81 15.21
C THR A 163 36.30 -10.50 13.72
N ALA A 164 37.41 -10.61 12.97
CA ALA A 164 37.41 -10.48 11.52
C ALA A 164 36.46 -11.48 10.84
N ALA A 165 36.50 -12.75 11.26
CA ALA A 165 35.62 -13.79 10.71
C ALA A 165 34.14 -13.51 11.01
N ARG A 166 33.81 -13.01 12.21
CA ARG A 166 32.44 -12.61 12.58
C ARG A 166 31.92 -11.46 11.69
N ILE A 167 32.74 -10.44 11.45
CA ILE A 167 32.37 -9.33 10.55
C ILE A 167 32.12 -9.83 9.13
N ASP A 168 32.95 -10.75 8.61
CA ASP A 168 32.75 -11.30 7.27
C ASP A 168 31.46 -12.12 7.17
N VAL A 169 31.07 -12.85 8.23
CA VAL A 169 29.77 -13.53 8.30
C VAL A 169 28.61 -12.53 8.33
N ALA A 170 28.69 -11.50 9.17
CA ALA A 170 27.68 -10.46 9.26
C ALA A 170 27.51 -9.70 7.94
N ARG A 171 28.62 -9.44 7.22
CA ARG A 171 28.59 -8.82 5.89
C ARG A 171 27.93 -9.72 4.85
N LYS A 172 28.23 -11.02 4.83
CA LYS A 172 27.54 -11.99 3.96
C LYS A 172 26.04 -12.05 4.25
N ARG A 173 25.61 -11.87 5.51
CA ARG A 173 24.18 -11.78 5.86
C ARG A 173 23.57 -10.48 5.31
N PHE A 174 24.24 -9.35 5.49
CA PHE A 174 23.82 -8.07 4.94
C PHE A 174 23.68 -8.12 3.41
N ASP A 175 24.65 -8.69 2.70
CA ASP A 175 24.66 -8.81 1.24
C ASP A 175 23.55 -9.74 0.70
N ARG A 176 22.98 -10.61 1.54
CA ARG A 176 21.82 -11.45 1.17
C ARG A 176 20.50 -10.68 1.21
N ILE A 177 20.45 -9.52 1.85
CA ILE A 177 19.26 -8.67 1.88
C ILE A 177 19.05 -8.10 0.47
N ARG A 178 18.08 -8.65 -0.27
CA ARG A 178 17.75 -8.24 -1.64
C ARG A 178 16.57 -7.28 -1.67
N LEU A 179 16.76 -6.13 -2.30
CA LEU A 179 15.69 -5.17 -2.61
C LEU A 179 15.06 -5.50 -3.99
N PRO A 180 13.77 -5.17 -4.22
CA PRO A 180 12.82 -4.56 -3.27
C PRO A 180 12.18 -5.61 -2.34
N ILE A 181 12.03 -5.27 -1.05
CA ILE A 181 11.32 -6.11 -0.08
C ILE A 181 9.85 -5.68 -0.06
N ARG A 182 8.95 -6.65 -0.26
CA ARG A 182 7.50 -6.41 -0.39
C ARG A 182 6.74 -7.00 0.78
N GLY A 183 5.71 -6.29 1.21
CA GLY A 183 4.83 -6.72 2.30
C GLY A 183 5.42 -6.51 3.70
N GLU A 184 4.52 -6.22 4.62
CA GLU A 184 4.86 -5.81 6.00
C GLU A 184 5.69 -6.85 6.76
N ALA A 185 5.30 -8.12 6.67
CA ALA A 185 5.98 -9.19 7.41
C ALA A 185 7.42 -9.39 6.96
N GLN A 186 7.71 -9.21 5.67
CA GLN A 186 9.08 -9.31 5.15
C GLN A 186 9.89 -8.09 5.56
N ILE A 187 9.33 -6.88 5.44
CA ILE A 187 10.02 -5.64 5.87
C ILE A 187 10.40 -5.71 7.35
N LYS A 188 9.47 -6.09 8.24
CA LYS A 188 9.75 -6.24 9.68
C LYS A 188 10.83 -7.28 9.98
N ARG A 189 10.83 -8.41 9.26
CA ARG A 189 11.89 -9.42 9.40
C ARG A 189 13.25 -8.88 8.97
N THR A 190 13.31 -8.11 7.89
CA THR A 190 14.57 -7.50 7.44
C THR A 190 15.05 -6.39 8.37
N ILE A 191 14.14 -5.58 8.94
CA ILE A 191 14.49 -4.62 10.00
C ILE A 191 15.17 -5.33 11.17
N ALA A 192 14.57 -6.40 11.68
CA ALA A 192 15.15 -7.19 12.77
C ALA A 192 16.51 -7.81 12.39
N GLU A 193 16.67 -8.26 11.14
CA GLU A 193 17.96 -8.76 10.65
C GLU A 193 19.02 -7.65 10.56
N ALA A 194 18.67 -6.46 10.09
CA ALA A 194 19.56 -5.30 10.02
C ALA A 194 20.02 -4.86 11.43
N GLN A 195 19.10 -4.75 12.38
CA GLN A 195 19.40 -4.44 13.78
C GLN A 195 20.32 -5.49 14.43
N ALA A 196 20.10 -6.77 14.13
CA ALA A 196 20.97 -7.85 14.62
C ALA A 196 22.39 -7.75 14.05
N ILE A 197 22.54 -7.39 12.76
CA ILE A 197 23.84 -7.17 12.12
C ILE A 197 24.54 -5.95 12.73
N GLU A 198 23.83 -4.86 12.95
CA GLU A 198 24.36 -3.66 13.61
C GLU A 198 24.87 -3.98 15.01
N THR A 199 24.04 -4.63 15.83
CA THR A 199 24.40 -5.01 17.22
C THR A 199 25.62 -5.93 17.24
N GLU A 200 25.72 -6.87 16.30
CA GLU A 200 26.87 -7.75 16.16
C GLU A 200 28.15 -6.96 15.82
N ALA A 201 28.07 -6.02 14.86
CA ALA A 201 29.21 -5.18 14.48
C ALA A 201 29.67 -4.25 15.63
N GLN A 202 28.72 -3.64 16.36
CA GLN A 202 29.02 -2.82 17.54
C GLN A 202 29.63 -3.64 18.68
N THR A 203 29.19 -4.88 18.86
CA THR A 203 29.75 -5.79 19.88
C THR A 203 31.19 -6.15 19.54
N VAL A 204 31.47 -6.46 18.26
CA VAL A 204 32.84 -6.70 17.78
C VAL A 204 33.74 -5.47 18.00
N LEU A 205 33.24 -4.26 17.75
CA LEU A 205 33.98 -3.02 18.02
C LEU A 205 34.38 -2.88 19.49
N ARG A 206 33.44 -3.15 20.41
CA ARG A 206 33.71 -3.11 21.86
C ARG A 206 34.70 -4.19 22.29
N GLU A 207 34.57 -5.42 21.78
CA GLU A 207 35.51 -6.52 22.06
C GLU A 207 36.94 -6.19 21.59
N LEU A 208 37.08 -5.55 20.42
CA LEU A 208 38.39 -5.11 19.93
C LEU A 208 38.98 -4.03 20.85
N GLN A 209 38.21 -3.00 21.20
CA GLN A 209 38.65 -1.91 22.06
C GLN A 209 39.12 -2.42 23.44
N THR A 210 38.41 -3.37 24.05
CA THR A 210 38.81 -3.96 25.34
C THR A 210 40.07 -4.81 25.20
N ALA A 211 40.17 -5.65 24.15
CA ALA A 211 41.36 -6.46 23.91
C ALA A 211 42.63 -5.60 23.72
N ILE A 212 42.53 -4.51 22.98
CA ILE A 212 43.66 -3.58 22.76
C ILE A 212 44.06 -2.89 24.05
N SER A 213 43.09 -2.43 24.84
CA SER A 213 43.35 -1.77 26.12
C SER A 213 44.11 -2.70 27.07
N HIS A 214 43.74 -3.98 27.12
CA HIS A 214 44.46 -4.99 27.91
C HIS A 214 45.87 -5.28 27.38
N GLU A 215 46.07 -5.29 26.06
CA GLU A 215 47.39 -5.55 25.49
C GLU A 215 48.34 -4.36 25.67
N GLN A 216 47.83 -3.13 25.56
CA GLN A 216 48.58 -1.92 25.91
C GLN A 216 48.97 -1.89 27.39
N GLN A 217 48.05 -2.26 28.29
CA GLN A 217 48.37 -2.37 29.72
C GLN A 217 49.43 -3.43 30.03
N ARG A 218 49.40 -4.58 29.36
CA ARG A 218 50.43 -5.62 29.51
C ARG A 218 51.79 -5.17 29.00
N ARG A 219 51.84 -4.48 27.86
CA ARG A 219 53.10 -3.91 27.33
C ARG A 219 53.63 -2.74 28.17
N ALA A 220 52.75 -1.96 28.79
CA ALA A 220 53.15 -0.90 29.73
C ALA A 220 53.64 -1.45 31.08
N GLY A 221 53.08 -2.57 31.55
CA GLY A 221 53.53 -3.28 32.76
C GLY A 221 54.91 -3.91 32.61
N ASP A 222 55.32 -4.27 31.38
CA ASP A 222 56.65 -4.80 31.08
C ASP A 222 57.68 -3.69 30.76
N PHE A 223 57.26 -2.43 30.67
CA PHE A 223 58.14 -1.29 30.39
C PHE A 223 58.70 -0.60 31.64
N VAL A 224 58.42 -1.12 32.84
CA VAL A 224 59.00 -0.59 34.10
C VAL A 224 60.42 -1.15 34.39
N THR A 225 60.94 -2.09 33.59
CA THR A 225 62.25 -2.73 33.85
C THR A 225 63.25 -2.67 32.67
N GLY A 226 63.03 -1.81 31.68
CA GLY A 226 63.87 -1.76 30.48
C GLY A 226 63.96 -0.38 29.82
N MET A 227 64.68 0.52 30.47
CA MET A 227 65.17 1.82 30.02
C MET A 227 65.47 1.89 28.49
N VAL A 228 64.91 2.86 27.75
CA VAL A 228 65.65 3.92 27.02
C VAL A 228 64.72 5.10 26.70
N VAL A 229 65.18 6.24 27.21
CA VAL A 229 64.92 7.64 26.91
C VAL A 229 64.67 7.94 25.42
N GLY A 230 63.58 8.63 25.13
CA GLY A 230 63.28 9.23 23.83
C GLY A 230 62.55 10.56 23.99
N SER A 231 63.26 11.53 24.58
CA SER A 231 63.14 12.99 24.37
C SER A 231 61.77 13.61 24.04
N ILE A 232 61.28 14.35 25.03
CA ILE A 232 60.65 15.67 24.94
C ILE A 232 61.09 16.45 23.68
N VAL A 233 60.15 16.78 22.78
CA VAL A 233 60.23 17.97 21.91
C VAL A 233 58.82 18.54 21.66
N SER A 234 58.62 19.71 22.24
CA SER A 234 57.80 20.87 21.83
C SER A 234 56.30 20.73 21.55
N GLY A 235 55.55 21.61 22.20
CA GLY A 235 54.11 21.77 22.05
C GLY A 235 53.65 22.40 20.74
N ARG A 236 52.36 22.18 20.46
CA ARG A 236 51.41 23.02 19.73
C ARG A 236 50.04 22.46 20.09
N SER A 237 49.32 23.03 21.04
CA SER A 237 48.36 24.11 20.79
C SER A 237 47.72 24.02 19.40
N SER A 238 46.54 23.40 19.31
CA SER A 238 45.42 23.94 18.54
C SER A 238 44.14 23.13 18.79
N ASN A 239 43.12 23.84 19.26
CA ASN A 239 41.69 23.50 19.26
C ASN A 239 41.21 22.81 17.97
N ARG A 240 40.23 21.89 18.12
CA ARG A 240 39.09 21.58 17.22
C ARG A 240 38.33 20.43 17.90
N GLY A 241 37.16 20.58 18.51
CA GLY A 241 35.99 21.32 18.04
C GLY A 241 35.26 20.47 16.98
N TRP A 242 34.52 19.44 17.40
CA TRP A 242 33.58 18.70 16.55
C TRP A 242 32.15 19.05 17.00
N GLY A 243 31.73 20.26 16.59
CA GLY A 243 30.34 20.64 16.45
C GLY A 243 30.12 20.98 14.98
N GLY A 244 29.14 20.33 14.35
CA GLY A 244 28.92 20.43 12.92
C GLY A 244 27.50 20.06 12.55
N SER A 245 26.61 21.01 12.77
CA SER A 245 25.23 21.08 12.27
C SER A 245 25.21 21.14 10.73
N SER A 246 24.44 20.25 10.10
CA SER A 246 24.14 20.29 8.67
C SER A 246 22.79 20.96 8.45
N HIS A 247 22.78 22.24 8.08
CA HIS A 247 21.61 22.93 7.54
C HIS A 247 22.04 23.86 6.37
N TRP A 248 21.14 23.95 5.37
CA TRP A 248 21.08 24.88 4.21
C TRP A 248 22.06 24.59 3.05
N GLY A 249 21.69 24.67 1.76
CA GLY A 249 20.47 25.08 1.07
C GLY A 249 20.82 25.54 -0.35
N GLY A 250 19.79 25.73 -1.17
CA GLY A 250 19.73 26.70 -2.28
C GLY A 250 20.65 26.54 -3.49
N GLY A 251 20.06 26.07 -4.60
CA GLY A 251 20.45 26.46 -5.95
C GLY A 251 19.32 27.27 -6.58
N SER A 252 19.64 28.49 -7.02
CA SER A 252 18.73 29.45 -7.64
C SER A 252 19.28 29.85 -9.02
N SER A 253 18.34 30.21 -9.92
CA SER A 253 18.45 31.13 -11.09
C SER A 253 18.24 30.57 -12.51
N GLY A 254 17.35 31.28 -13.23
CA GLY A 254 17.19 31.35 -14.68
C GLY A 254 15.89 30.69 -15.20
N GLY A 255 14.87 31.35 -15.74
CA GLY A 255 14.66 32.73 -16.17
C GLY A 255 13.56 32.75 -17.26
N ALA A 256 12.91 33.91 -17.44
CA ALA A 256 11.82 34.26 -18.38
C ALA A 256 10.42 33.76 -17.98
N GLY A 257 9.37 34.59 -17.83
CA GLY A 257 9.15 35.96 -18.28
C GLY A 257 7.90 35.98 -19.16
N ARG A 258 6.79 36.56 -18.66
CA ARG A 258 5.80 37.34 -19.44
C ARG A 258 4.66 37.82 -18.54
N SER A 259 4.53 39.14 -18.48
CA SER A 259 3.42 39.89 -17.92
C SER A 259 2.44 40.32 -19.01
N SER A 260 1.15 40.25 -18.73
CA SER A 260 0.05 41.10 -19.22
C SER A 260 -1.22 40.56 -18.53
N GLY A 261 -2.01 41.25 -17.72
CA GLY A 261 -2.39 42.67 -17.74
C GLY A 261 -3.79 42.78 -18.38
N GLY A 262 -4.83 43.05 -17.58
CA GLY A 262 -6.21 43.36 -18.00
C GLY A 262 -7.26 42.56 -17.19
N ALA A 263 -7.92 43.13 -16.18
CA ALA A 263 -9.17 43.92 -16.26
C ALA A 263 -10.31 43.11 -16.89
N GLY A 264 -11.26 42.57 -16.11
CA GLY A 264 -12.55 43.22 -15.83
C GLY A 264 -13.66 42.45 -16.58
N GLU A 265 -14.92 42.54 -16.11
CA GLU A 265 -16.14 41.85 -16.63
C GLU A 265 -16.25 40.34 -16.30
N ASP A 266 -17.12 39.94 -15.38
CA ASP A 266 -18.58 39.85 -15.48
C ASP A 266 -19.04 38.86 -16.57
N GLN A 267 -19.63 37.74 -16.10
CA GLN A 267 -20.60 36.84 -16.75
C GLN A 267 -20.32 35.33 -16.62
N ARG A 268 -21.35 34.67 -16.08
CA ARG A 268 -21.95 33.41 -16.53
C ARG A 268 -21.12 32.12 -16.38
N ILE A 269 -21.59 31.37 -15.39
CA ILE A 269 -21.76 29.91 -15.35
C ILE A 269 -21.78 29.31 -16.77
N HIS A 270 -20.66 28.70 -17.17
CA HIS A 270 -20.63 27.71 -18.23
C HIS A 270 -20.40 26.34 -17.61
N MET A 271 -21.50 25.57 -17.54
CA MET A 271 -21.47 24.11 -17.50
C MET A 271 -20.59 23.62 -18.65
N VAL A 272 -19.47 23.00 -18.33
CA VAL A 272 -18.75 22.18 -19.30
C VAL A 272 -19.55 20.90 -19.50
N SER A 273 -20.32 20.89 -20.58
CA SER A 273 -20.92 19.70 -21.17
C SER A 273 -19.80 18.76 -21.62
N VAL A 274 -19.53 17.72 -20.83
CA VAL A 274 -18.81 16.53 -21.29
C VAL A 274 -19.86 15.54 -21.78
N SER A 275 -20.36 15.78 -22.99
CA SER A 275 -21.18 14.82 -23.74
C SER A 275 -20.39 14.38 -24.98
N ARG A 276 -20.39 13.06 -25.22
CA ARG A 276 -19.79 12.30 -26.35
C ARG A 276 -18.31 11.95 -26.26
N PHE A 277 -18.02 10.79 -25.66
CA PHE A 277 -17.59 9.58 -26.38
C PHE A 277 -17.22 8.52 -25.34
N MET A 278 -18.17 7.66 -24.95
CA MET A 278 -17.87 6.32 -24.44
C MET A 278 -19.08 5.42 -24.65
N ALA A 279 -19.06 4.71 -25.77
CA ALA A 279 -19.78 3.45 -25.94
C ALA A 279 -19.13 2.38 -25.03
N PRO A 280 -19.83 1.28 -24.69
CA PRO A 280 -19.49 0.44 -23.56
C PRO A 280 -18.38 -0.54 -23.92
N CYS A 281 -17.15 -0.25 -23.49
CA CYS A 281 -16.05 -1.23 -23.45
C CYS A 281 -15.93 -1.85 -22.05
N PHE A 282 -17.04 -2.32 -21.46
CA PHE A 282 -17.02 -3.10 -20.22
C PHE A 282 -17.04 -4.62 -20.45
N GLY A 283 -16.87 -5.07 -21.70
CA GLY A 283 -16.91 -6.49 -22.09
C GLY A 283 -15.56 -7.23 -22.07
N TRP A 284 -14.42 -6.57 -21.79
CA TRP A 284 -13.10 -7.18 -22.03
C TRP A 284 -12.23 -7.50 -20.80
N PHE A 285 -12.69 -7.20 -19.57
CA PHE A 285 -11.88 -7.46 -18.36
C PHE A 285 -12.36 -8.58 -17.43
N PHE A 286 -13.38 -9.35 -17.82
CA PHE A 286 -13.87 -10.51 -17.03
C PHE A 286 -13.49 -11.89 -17.60
N GLY A 287 -12.61 -11.95 -18.61
CA GLY A 287 -12.23 -13.19 -19.30
C GLY A 287 -11.04 -13.99 -18.75
N SER A 288 -10.31 -13.50 -17.72
CA SER A 288 -9.01 -14.10 -17.34
C SER A 288 -8.96 -14.80 -15.97
N ALA A 289 -9.99 -14.73 -15.13
CA ALA A 289 -9.94 -15.31 -13.77
C ALA A 289 -10.51 -16.75 -13.65
N ARG A 290 -10.96 -17.37 -14.74
CA ARG A 290 -11.51 -18.75 -14.73
C ARG A 290 -10.58 -19.85 -15.28
N ARG A 291 -9.33 -19.53 -15.67
CA ARG A 291 -8.37 -20.52 -16.24
C ARG A 291 -7.17 -20.91 -15.37
N GLN A 292 -7.14 -20.56 -14.08
CA GLN A 292 -6.06 -20.99 -13.17
C GLN A 292 -6.51 -21.89 -12.00
N PHE A 293 -7.77 -22.33 -11.95
CA PHE A 293 -8.27 -23.24 -10.91
C PHE A 293 -8.60 -24.67 -11.39
N ARG A 294 -8.04 -25.11 -12.52
CA ARG A 294 -8.28 -26.45 -13.09
C ARG A 294 -7.04 -27.33 -13.28
N SER A 295 -5.92 -27.01 -12.61
CA SER A 295 -4.64 -27.77 -12.73
C SER A 295 -4.12 -28.40 -11.42
N ARG A 296 -4.93 -28.48 -10.35
CA ARG A 296 -4.52 -29.13 -9.08
C ARG A 296 -5.58 -30.09 -8.50
N ARG A 297 -6.21 -30.90 -9.36
CA ARG A 297 -7.15 -31.97 -8.92
C ARG A 297 -6.92 -33.35 -9.56
N HIS A 298 -5.72 -33.65 -10.06
CA HIS A 298 -5.39 -34.98 -10.62
C HIS A 298 -4.21 -35.72 -9.96
N ARG A 299 -3.95 -35.49 -8.67
CA ARG A 299 -2.91 -36.25 -7.92
C ARG A 299 -3.31 -36.70 -6.51
N ALA A 300 -4.59 -36.89 -6.24
CA ALA A 300 -5.05 -37.40 -4.94
C ALA A 300 -6.22 -38.40 -5.01
N GLU A 301 -6.40 -39.10 -6.14
CA GLU A 301 -7.40 -40.17 -6.29
C GLU A 301 -6.76 -41.41 -6.94
N ARG A 302 -5.71 -41.95 -6.31
CA ARG A 302 -5.15 -43.27 -6.62
C ARG A 302 -4.60 -43.95 -5.36
N CYS A 303 -5.33 -43.92 -4.26
CA CYS A 303 -5.07 -44.73 -3.07
C CYS A 303 -6.37 -44.95 -2.26
N PHE A 304 -7.48 -45.38 -2.86
CA PHE A 304 -8.66 -45.77 -2.05
C PHE A 304 -9.65 -46.73 -2.72
N PHE A 305 -9.19 -47.57 -3.66
CA PHE A 305 -9.98 -48.70 -4.18
C PHE A 305 -9.12 -49.95 -4.24
N ALA A 306 -8.92 -50.56 -3.07
CA ALA A 306 -8.47 -51.93 -2.93
C ALA A 306 -8.91 -52.42 -1.54
N ALA A 307 -10.16 -52.90 -1.44
CA ALA A 307 -10.63 -53.89 -0.44
C ALA A 307 -12.16 -53.83 -0.27
N VAL A 308 -12.96 -54.17 -1.30
CA VAL A 308 -14.25 -54.86 -1.11
C VAL A 308 -14.58 -55.55 -2.44
N GLY A 309 -14.52 -56.88 -2.49
CA GLY A 309 -14.90 -57.62 -3.70
C GLY A 309 -14.27 -59.01 -3.84
N PHE A 310 -14.26 -59.81 -2.77
CA PHE A 310 -13.96 -61.24 -2.84
C PHE A 310 -14.80 -61.94 -1.76
N LEU A 311 -16.00 -62.41 -2.13
CA LEU A 311 -16.64 -63.61 -1.57
C LEU A 311 -18.03 -63.77 -2.21
N SER A 312 -18.12 -64.61 -3.25
CA SER A 312 -19.33 -65.36 -3.64
C SER A 312 -18.97 -66.25 -4.82
N LEU A 313 -18.46 -67.46 -4.54
CA LEU A 313 -18.75 -68.72 -5.24
C LEU A 313 -17.77 -69.81 -4.77
N LEU A 314 -18.37 -70.90 -4.27
CA LEU A 314 -17.84 -72.11 -3.62
C LEU A 314 -17.64 -72.01 -2.10
#